data_AF-A0A2S2NHG0-F1
#
_entry.id   AF-A0A2S2NHG0-F1
#
_cell.length_a   1.000
_cell.length_b   1.000
_cell.length_c   1.000
_cell.angle_alpha   90.00
_cell.angle_beta   90.00
_cell.angle_gamma   90.00
#
_symmetry.space_group_name_H-M   'P 1'
#
loop_
_entity.id
_entity.type
_entity.pdbx_description
1 polymer ?
#
loop_
_entity_poly.entity_id
_entity_poly.type
_entity_poly.pdbx_seq_one_letter_code
_entity_poly.pdbx_strand_id
1 'polypeptide(L)'
;MACGSLSHNVLISELEQIMNILERGTIVTRFYLKKRPEKRTLRLRKETRQILWSRTSSTNNKTFDGSLDLKDAKEVRCGRNSKEFDRWPDELKKFEATKCFVIFYGNEFKLKTLSVVALSEQECELWLKGLYHLVNDTVCAPYPLQVERWLRKEFYIMENSRETVTLKDVKSFFPRVHCKISTSKLRELFQEVDTRKRNELNFDEFVSLCWHFIRFSMNVFQCIVLLMIHSMFKILLGF
;
A
#
# COMPACT_ATOMS: atom_id res chain seq x y z
N MET A 1 -26.40 -25.45 -17.88
CA MET A 1 -25.91 -24.15 -17.38
C MET A 1 -24.74 -24.38 -16.43
N ALA A 2 -23.50 -24.46 -16.94
CA ALA A 2 -22.29 -24.68 -16.12
C ALA A 2 -21.04 -23.96 -16.70
N CYS A 3 -21.21 -23.09 -17.71
CA CYS A 3 -20.11 -22.46 -18.44
C CYS A 3 -19.57 -21.18 -17.76
N GLY A 4 -20.37 -20.56 -16.87
CA GLY A 4 -19.99 -19.32 -16.17
C GLY A 4 -19.01 -19.50 -15.01
N SER A 5 -18.97 -20.68 -14.37
CA SER A 5 -18.10 -20.94 -13.22
C SER A 5 -16.66 -21.28 -13.62
N LEU A 6 -16.49 -21.99 -14.73
CA LEU A 6 -15.16 -22.40 -15.23
C LEU A 6 -14.34 -21.20 -15.73
N SER A 7 -14.95 -20.27 -16.47
CA SER A 7 -14.29 -19.05 -16.97
C SER A 7 -13.90 -18.10 -15.84
N HIS A 8 -14.77 -17.94 -14.84
CA HIS A 8 -14.50 -17.12 -13.65
C HIS A 8 -13.33 -17.68 -12.82
N ASN A 9 -13.27 -19.00 -12.62
CA ASN A 9 -12.19 -19.64 -11.87
C ASN A 9 -10.83 -19.54 -12.59
N VAL A 10 -10.83 -19.63 -13.93
CA VAL A 10 -9.62 -19.43 -14.74
C VAL A 10 -9.13 -17.98 -14.64
N LEU A 11 -10.03 -17.00 -14.70
CA LEU A 11 -9.70 -15.58 -14.53
C LEU A 11 -9.14 -15.26 -13.15
N ILE A 12 -9.68 -15.85 -12.08
CA ILE A 12 -9.13 -15.70 -10.72
C ILE A 12 -7.70 -16.23 -10.65
N SER A 13 -7.46 -17.43 -11.19
CA SER A 13 -6.13 -18.06 -11.19
C SER A 13 -5.10 -17.24 -11.97
N GLU A 14 -5.50 -16.67 -13.11
CA GLU A 14 -4.63 -15.80 -13.90
C GLU A 14 -4.27 -14.50 -13.15
N LEU A 15 -5.25 -13.86 -12.52
CA LEU A 15 -5.01 -12.64 -11.73
C LEU A 15 -4.10 -12.92 -10.53
N GLU A 16 -4.27 -14.06 -9.86
CA GLU A 16 -3.40 -14.46 -8.76
C GLU A 16 -1.95 -14.64 -9.21
N GLN A 17 -1.74 -15.28 -10.37
CA GLN A 17 -0.41 -15.39 -10.99
C GLN A 17 0.19 -14.02 -11.29
N ILE A 18 -0.60 -13.10 -11.87
CA ILE A 18 -0.15 -11.72 -12.12
C ILE A 18 0.27 -11.05 -10.82
N MET A 19 -0.57 -11.09 -9.77
CA MET A 19 -0.24 -10.47 -8.49
C MET A 19 1.01 -11.08 -7.85
N ASN A 20 1.22 -12.39 -7.99
CA ASN A 20 2.45 -13.08 -7.55
C ASN A 20 3.70 -12.56 -8.30
N ILE A 21 3.58 -12.31 -9.61
CA ILE A 21 4.67 -11.73 -10.41
C ILE A 21 4.97 -10.30 -9.95
N LEU A 22 3.95 -9.46 -9.79
CA LEU A 22 4.12 -8.07 -9.36
C LEU A 22 4.72 -7.98 -7.95
N GLU A 23 4.41 -8.93 -7.07
CA GLU A 23 4.95 -9.00 -5.70
C GLU A 23 6.42 -9.44 -5.65
N ARG A 24 6.84 -10.36 -6.53
CA ARG A 24 8.25 -10.72 -6.71
C ARG A 24 9.08 -9.50 -7.13
N GLY A 25 8.51 -8.68 -8.01
CA GLY A 25 9.06 -7.41 -8.42
C GLY A 25 9.63 -7.41 -9.83
N THR A 26 9.58 -6.24 -10.46
CA THR A 26 10.03 -6.01 -11.83
C THR A 26 11.04 -4.88 -11.85
N ILE A 27 12.15 -5.07 -12.57
CA ILE A 27 13.09 -3.98 -12.80
C ILE A 27 12.47 -3.04 -13.83
N VAL A 28 12.40 -1.76 -13.52
CA VAL A 28 11.84 -0.73 -14.39
C VAL A 28 12.75 0.49 -14.43
N THR A 29 12.61 1.31 -15.45
CA THR A 29 13.19 2.66 -15.47
C THR A 29 12.12 3.65 -15.03
N ARG A 30 12.33 4.29 -13.88
CA ARG A 30 11.43 5.33 -13.38
C ARG A 30 11.93 6.70 -13.81
N PHE A 31 11.04 7.50 -14.37
CA PHE A 31 11.29 8.89 -14.76
C PHE A 31 10.90 9.86 -13.64
N TYR A 32 11.60 10.98 -13.55
CA TYR A 32 11.40 12.01 -12.53
C TYR A 32 11.52 13.40 -13.16
N LEU A 33 10.81 14.40 -12.62
CA LEU A 33 10.94 15.79 -13.09
C LEU A 33 12.30 16.42 -12.76
N LYS A 34 12.80 16.16 -11.54
CA LYS A 34 13.94 16.89 -10.96
C LYS A 34 15.28 16.16 -11.03
N LYS A 35 15.28 14.89 -11.45
CA LYS A 35 16.50 14.07 -11.54
C LYS A 35 16.44 13.13 -12.73
N ARG A 36 17.58 12.57 -13.10
CA ARG A 36 17.65 11.64 -14.24
C ARG A 36 16.78 10.40 -14.01
N PRO A 37 16.29 9.77 -15.08
CA PRO A 37 15.65 8.46 -14.99
C PRO A 37 16.60 7.44 -14.39
N GLU A 38 16.08 6.56 -13.53
CA GLU A 38 16.90 5.57 -12.83
C GLU A 38 16.23 4.20 -12.83
N LYS A 39 17.05 3.15 -12.89
CA LYS A 39 16.57 1.77 -12.69
C LYS A 39 16.12 1.59 -11.24
N ARG A 40 14.96 0.96 -11.07
CA ARG A 40 14.33 0.64 -9.79
C ARG A 40 13.67 -0.72 -9.86
N THR A 41 13.57 -1.39 -8.72
CA THR A 41 12.70 -2.55 -8.58
C THR A 41 11.34 -2.06 -8.12
N LEU A 42 10.30 -2.27 -8.93
CA LEU A 42 8.91 -1.96 -8.61
C LEU A 42 8.24 -3.23 -8.08
N ARG A 43 7.50 -3.13 -6.97
CA ARG A 43 6.85 -4.29 -6.31
C ARG A 43 5.44 -3.95 -5.84
N LEU A 44 4.54 -4.91 -5.93
CA LEU A 44 3.26 -4.88 -5.23
C LEU A 44 3.43 -5.42 -3.80
N ARG A 45 2.89 -4.70 -2.81
CA ARG A 45 2.67 -5.23 -1.45
C ARG A 45 1.18 -5.50 -1.28
N LYS A 46 0.75 -6.75 -1.47
CA LYS A 46 -0.67 -7.12 -1.57
C LYS A 46 -1.46 -6.79 -0.31
N GLU A 47 -0.87 -7.02 0.85
CA GLU A 47 -1.52 -6.94 2.15
C GLU A 47 -1.87 -5.50 2.54
N THR A 48 -1.16 -4.53 1.96
CA THR A 48 -1.37 -3.09 2.19
C THR A 48 -1.88 -2.37 0.95
N ARG A 49 -1.96 -3.04 -0.20
CA ARG A 49 -2.32 -2.47 -1.50
C ARG A 49 -1.46 -1.25 -1.84
N GLN A 50 -0.15 -1.43 -1.76
CA GLN A 50 0.83 -0.41 -2.12
C GLN A 50 1.73 -0.87 -3.25
N ILE A 51 2.10 0.07 -4.12
CA ILE A 51 3.23 -0.11 -5.03
C ILE A 51 4.46 0.49 -4.37
N LEU A 52 5.53 -0.28 -4.28
CA LEU A 52 6.78 0.10 -3.65
C LEU A 52 7.88 0.14 -4.70
N TRP A 53 8.84 1.05 -4.56
CA TRP A 53 10.05 1.04 -5.38
C TRP A 53 11.30 1.18 -4.53
N SER A 54 12.35 0.47 -4.92
CA SER A 54 13.65 0.49 -4.25
C SER A 54 14.79 0.43 -5.28
N ARG A 55 16.00 0.78 -4.85
CA ARG A 55 17.20 0.60 -5.68
C ARG A 55 17.39 -0.88 -6.01
N THR A 56 17.75 -1.17 -7.25
CA THR A 56 17.95 -2.56 -7.73
C THR A 56 19.01 -3.34 -6.94
N SER A 57 20.00 -2.64 -6.36
CA SER A 57 21.06 -3.24 -5.54
C SER A 57 20.70 -3.42 -4.06
N SER A 58 19.49 -3.05 -3.64
CA SER A 58 19.08 -3.20 -2.24
C SER A 58 18.90 -4.69 -1.92
N THR A 59 19.83 -5.27 -1.17
CA THR A 59 19.72 -6.64 -0.63
C THR A 59 18.71 -6.74 0.50
N ASN A 60 18.37 -5.60 1.13
CA ASN A 60 17.35 -5.53 2.16
C ASN A 60 15.98 -5.26 1.51
N ASN A 61 15.11 -6.29 1.53
CA ASN A 61 13.75 -6.23 1.03
C ASN A 61 12.82 -5.31 1.86
N LYS A 62 13.28 -4.77 3.01
CA LYS A 62 12.48 -3.88 3.86
C LYS A 62 12.72 -2.39 3.60
N THR A 63 13.80 -2.00 2.90
CA THR A 63 14.09 -0.58 2.64
C THR A 63 13.61 -0.15 1.26
N PHE A 64 12.64 0.75 1.23
CA PHE A 64 12.05 1.29 0.01
C PHE A 64 12.38 2.77 -0.15
N ASP A 65 12.69 3.19 -1.39
CA ASP A 65 12.93 4.59 -1.75
C ASP A 65 11.60 5.38 -1.79
N GLY A 66 10.47 4.69 -1.83
CA GLY A 66 9.14 5.28 -1.73
C GLY A 66 8.02 4.30 -2.06
N SER A 67 6.80 4.78 -1.89
CA SER A 67 5.57 4.01 -2.03
C SER A 67 4.43 4.84 -2.62
N LEU A 68 3.47 4.16 -3.23
CA LEU A 68 2.19 4.67 -3.69
C LEU A 68 1.07 3.81 -3.11
N ASP A 69 0.12 4.42 -2.41
CA ASP A 69 -1.08 3.75 -1.91
C ASP A 69 -2.12 3.65 -3.04
N LEU A 70 -2.56 2.43 -3.39
CA LEU A 70 -3.46 2.23 -4.52
C LEU A 70 -4.83 2.88 -4.31
N LYS A 71 -5.22 3.17 -3.07
CA LYS A 71 -6.42 3.96 -2.78
C LYS A 71 -6.35 5.40 -3.32
N ASP A 72 -5.12 5.93 -3.44
CA ASP A 72 -4.87 7.29 -3.90
C ASP A 72 -4.71 7.34 -5.43
N ALA A 73 -4.63 6.18 -6.11
CA ALA A 73 -4.58 6.11 -7.56
C ALA A 73 -5.90 6.59 -8.16
N LYS A 74 -5.82 7.56 -9.06
CA LYS A 74 -6.98 8.13 -9.76
C LYS A 74 -7.06 7.66 -11.20
N GLU A 75 -5.91 7.40 -11.82
CA GLU A 75 -5.85 6.98 -13.21
C GLU A 75 -4.58 6.20 -13.50
N VAL A 76 -4.69 5.17 -14.33
CA VAL A 76 -3.57 4.40 -14.88
C VAL A 76 -3.68 4.51 -16.40
N ARG A 77 -2.60 4.95 -17.06
CA ARG A 77 -2.53 5.10 -18.51
C ARG A 77 -1.39 4.27 -19.08
N CYS A 78 -1.64 3.57 -20.18
CA CYS A 78 -0.58 3.07 -21.04
C CYS A 78 0.06 4.23 -21.82
N GLY A 79 1.32 4.05 -22.25
CA GLY A 79 2.03 5.04 -23.03
C GLY A 79 2.77 6.09 -22.20
N ARG A 80 3.00 7.26 -22.82
CA ARG A 80 4.02 8.23 -22.41
C ARG A 80 3.44 9.56 -21.93
N ASN A 81 2.18 9.58 -21.50
CA ASN A 81 1.45 10.80 -21.22
C ASN A 81 1.77 11.33 -19.81
N SER A 82 2.99 11.85 -19.59
CA SER A 82 3.37 12.53 -18.35
C SER A 82 4.41 13.63 -18.55
N LYS A 83 4.42 14.58 -17.61
CA LYS A 83 5.40 15.67 -17.59
C LYS A 83 6.82 15.16 -17.37
N GLU A 84 6.99 14.06 -16.65
CA GLU A 84 8.27 13.40 -16.45
C GLU A 84 8.85 12.87 -17.76
N PHE A 85 8.01 12.34 -18.64
CA PHE A 85 8.42 11.86 -19.95
C PHE A 85 8.74 13.03 -20.89
N ASP A 86 7.91 14.07 -20.91
CA ASP A 86 8.15 15.30 -21.69
C ASP A 86 9.47 15.99 -21.29
N ARG A 87 9.89 15.85 -20.02
CA ARG A 87 11.13 16.42 -19.50
C ARG A 87 12.40 15.73 -20.02
N TRP A 88 12.32 14.45 -20.40
CA TRP A 88 13.48 13.63 -20.79
C TRP A 88 13.29 12.96 -22.17
N PRO A 89 13.04 13.73 -23.25
CA PRO A 89 12.73 13.16 -24.57
C PRO A 89 13.87 12.32 -25.15
N ASP A 90 15.13 12.71 -24.90
CA ASP A 90 16.30 11.97 -25.38
C ASP A 90 16.51 10.62 -24.69
N GLU A 91 16.09 10.48 -23.44
CA GLU A 91 16.08 9.20 -22.73
C GLU A 91 14.88 8.36 -23.19
N LEU A 92 13.71 9.00 -23.35
CA LEU A 92 12.47 8.35 -23.70
C LEU A 92 12.45 7.74 -25.10
N LYS A 93 13.09 8.39 -26.09
CA LYS A 93 13.16 7.88 -27.48
C LYS A 93 13.83 6.52 -27.61
N LYS A 94 14.56 6.06 -26.57
CA LYS A 94 15.21 4.74 -26.50
C LYS A 94 14.22 3.61 -26.23
N PHE A 95 12.99 3.92 -25.84
CA PHE A 95 12.00 2.94 -25.40
C PHE A 95 10.73 3.04 -26.23
N GLU A 96 10.04 1.93 -26.47
CA GLU A 96 8.74 1.90 -27.17
C GLU A 96 7.60 2.35 -26.25
N ALA A 97 6.54 2.93 -26.81
CA ALA A 97 5.41 3.44 -26.03
C ALA A 97 4.64 2.31 -25.33
N THR A 98 4.63 1.10 -25.92
CA THR A 98 4.01 -0.11 -25.36
C THR A 98 4.67 -0.59 -24.07
N LYS A 99 5.93 -0.21 -23.83
CA LYS A 99 6.67 -0.50 -22.59
C LYS A 99 6.45 0.54 -21.49
N CYS A 100 5.66 1.57 -21.76
CA CYS A 100 5.49 2.72 -20.87
C CYS A 100 4.11 2.70 -20.22
N PHE A 101 4.05 3.10 -18.96
CA PHE A 101 2.79 3.45 -18.29
C PHE A 101 2.99 4.57 -17.27
N VAL A 102 1.87 5.20 -16.90
CA VAL A 102 1.82 6.29 -15.93
C VAL A 102 0.69 6.05 -14.94
N ILE A 103 0.99 6.17 -13.64
CA ILE A 103 -0.04 6.21 -12.59
C ILE A 103 -0.17 7.64 -12.09
N PHE A 104 -1.37 8.21 -12.17
CA PHE A 104 -1.73 9.47 -11.54
C PHE A 104 -2.37 9.19 -10.19
N TYR A 105 -1.83 9.81 -9.13
CA TYR A 105 -2.24 9.52 -7.76
C TYR A 105 -2.14 10.75 -6.86
N GLY A 106 -2.90 10.74 -5.78
CA GLY A 106 -2.93 11.78 -4.76
C GLY A 106 -4.35 12.22 -4.41
N ASN A 107 -4.44 13.02 -3.36
CA ASN A 107 -5.72 13.53 -2.82
C ASN A 107 -5.84 15.06 -2.98
N GLU A 108 -4.88 15.69 -3.67
CA GLU A 108 -4.87 17.12 -3.99
C GLU A 108 -5.29 17.34 -5.45
N PHE A 109 -5.71 18.56 -5.79
CA PHE A 109 -6.06 18.93 -7.18
C PHE A 109 -4.91 18.64 -8.16
N LYS A 110 -3.67 18.89 -7.74
CA LYS A 110 -2.48 18.57 -8.52
C LYS A 110 -2.00 17.17 -8.18
N LEU A 111 -2.41 16.21 -9.00
CA LEU A 111 -1.96 14.82 -8.87
C LEU A 111 -0.44 14.68 -9.06
N LYS A 112 0.14 13.73 -8.32
CA LYS A 112 1.47 13.21 -8.53
C LYS A 112 1.43 12.14 -9.62
N THR A 113 2.58 11.87 -10.23
CA THR A 113 2.74 10.88 -11.31
C THR A 113 3.85 9.89 -10.98
N LEU A 114 3.60 8.62 -11.30
CA LEU A 114 4.61 7.57 -11.32
C LEU A 114 4.75 7.13 -12.78
N SER A 115 5.78 7.63 -13.46
CA SER A 115 6.06 7.35 -14.86
C SER A 115 7.15 6.31 -15.00
N VAL A 116 6.82 5.20 -15.67
CA VAL A 116 7.58 3.96 -15.64
C VAL A 116 7.74 3.39 -17.04
N VAL A 117 8.92 2.84 -17.30
CA VAL A 117 9.21 2.03 -18.48
C VAL A 117 9.65 0.64 -18.02
N ALA A 118 8.91 -0.40 -18.42
CA ALA A 118 9.24 -1.81 -18.19
C ALA A 118 10.34 -2.30 -19.14
N LEU A 119 10.94 -3.48 -18.88
CA LEU A 119 11.98 -4.01 -19.77
C LEU A 119 11.39 -4.60 -21.06
N SER A 120 10.16 -5.12 -20.99
CA SER A 120 9.41 -5.65 -22.12
C SER A 120 7.99 -5.12 -22.15
N GLU A 121 7.34 -5.26 -23.32
CA GLU A 121 5.92 -4.96 -23.49
C GLU A 121 5.07 -5.88 -22.61
N GLN A 122 5.42 -7.17 -22.57
CA GLN A 122 4.72 -8.15 -21.74
C GLN A 122 4.77 -7.81 -20.25
N GLU A 123 5.90 -7.34 -19.72
CA GLU A 123 5.98 -6.85 -18.34
C GLU A 123 5.06 -5.63 -18.12
N CYS A 124 5.04 -4.69 -19.07
CA CYS A 124 4.16 -3.52 -19.02
C CYS A 124 2.68 -3.94 -18.98
N GLU A 125 2.28 -4.88 -19.83
CA GLU A 125 0.92 -5.42 -19.89
C GLU A 125 0.51 -6.10 -18.58
N LEU A 126 1.40 -6.90 -17.98
CA LEU A 126 1.15 -7.53 -16.68
C LEU A 126 0.94 -6.48 -15.57
N TRP A 127 1.76 -5.42 -15.56
CA TRP A 127 1.59 -4.30 -14.64
C TRP A 127 0.26 -3.58 -14.87
N LEU A 128 -0.09 -3.24 -16.11
CA LEU A 128 -1.34 -2.57 -16.44
C LEU A 128 -2.56 -3.42 -16.02
N LYS A 129 -2.59 -4.70 -16.39
CA LYS A 129 -3.68 -5.64 -16.05
C LYS A 129 -3.82 -5.79 -14.53
N GLY A 130 -2.70 -5.96 -13.82
CA GLY A 130 -2.70 -6.02 -12.36
C GLY A 130 -3.17 -4.71 -11.72
N LEU A 131 -2.68 -3.55 -12.17
CA LEU A 131 -3.05 -2.25 -11.64
C LEU A 131 -4.52 -1.93 -11.85
N TYR A 132 -5.09 -2.16 -13.05
CA TYR A 132 -6.50 -1.92 -13.30
C TYR A 132 -7.40 -2.72 -12.35
N HIS A 133 -7.07 -4.01 -12.15
CA HIS A 133 -7.80 -4.85 -11.21
C HIS A 133 -7.61 -4.39 -9.76
N LEU A 134 -6.37 -4.18 -9.33
CA LEU A 134 -6.04 -3.86 -7.94
C LEU A 134 -6.56 -2.50 -7.50
N VAL A 135 -6.52 -1.48 -8.38
CA VAL A 135 -7.07 -0.15 -8.08
C VAL A 135 -8.57 -0.24 -7.87
N ASN A 136 -9.29 -0.89 -8.79
CA ASN A 136 -10.73 -1.07 -8.67
C ASN A 136 -11.11 -1.87 -7.41
N ASP A 137 -10.44 -2.99 -7.14
CA ASP A 137 -10.65 -3.81 -5.94
C ASP A 137 -10.30 -3.05 -4.65
N THR A 138 -9.32 -2.15 -4.70
CA THR A 138 -8.96 -1.34 -3.52
C THR A 138 -10.01 -0.28 -3.21
N VAL A 139 -10.53 0.41 -4.23
CA VAL A 139 -11.56 1.45 -4.07
C VAL A 139 -12.90 0.84 -3.63
N CYS A 140 -13.24 -0.34 -4.14
CA CYS A 140 -14.50 -1.04 -3.83
C CYS A 140 -14.43 -1.89 -2.54
N ALA A 141 -13.30 -1.90 -1.83
CA ALA A 141 -13.10 -2.75 -0.66
C ALA A 141 -14.07 -2.39 0.48
N PRO A 142 -14.67 -3.38 1.16
CA PRO A 142 -15.54 -3.11 2.30
C PRO A 142 -14.74 -2.51 3.46
N TYR A 143 -15.41 -1.70 4.29
CA TYR A 143 -14.77 -0.95 5.38
C TYR A 143 -13.87 -1.79 6.31
N PRO A 144 -14.27 -3.00 6.77
CA PRO A 144 -13.40 -3.83 7.62
C PRO A 144 -12.04 -4.13 6.98
N LEU A 145 -12.02 -4.39 5.67
CA LEU A 145 -10.78 -4.67 4.93
C LEU A 145 -9.92 -3.41 4.77
N GLN A 146 -10.55 -2.24 4.64
CA GLN A 146 -9.81 -0.97 4.63
C GLN A 146 -9.13 -0.71 5.99
N VAL A 147 -9.84 -0.96 7.09
CA VAL A 147 -9.29 -0.84 8.46
C VAL A 147 -8.15 -1.83 8.68
N GLU A 148 -8.31 -3.09 8.28
CA GLU A 148 -7.25 -4.10 8.39
C GLU A 148 -5.99 -3.68 7.62
N ARG A 149 -6.14 -3.23 6.37
CA ARG A 149 -5.03 -2.72 5.55
C ARG A 149 -4.36 -1.50 6.18
N TRP A 150 -5.13 -0.61 6.80
CA TRP A 150 -4.59 0.55 7.53
C TRP A 150 -3.81 0.12 8.78
N LEU A 151 -4.36 -0.78 9.60
CA LEU A 151 -3.67 -1.34 10.77
C LEU A 151 -2.36 -2.02 10.36
N ARG A 152 -2.35 -2.73 9.23
CA ARG A 152 -1.15 -3.38 8.71
C ARG A 152 -0.08 -2.39 8.25
N LYS A 153 -0.48 -1.26 7.66
CA LYS A 153 0.45 -0.17 7.35
C LYS A 153 1.08 0.41 8.61
N GLU A 154 0.27 0.68 9.64
CA GLU A 154 0.75 1.19 10.93
C GLU A 154 1.66 0.20 11.64
N PHE A 155 1.34 -1.10 11.59
CA PHE A 155 2.20 -2.16 12.10
C PHE A 155 3.57 -2.16 11.40
N TYR A 156 3.60 -2.09 10.06
CA TYR A 156 4.87 -2.06 9.31
C TYR A 156 5.72 -0.80 9.56
N ILE A 157 5.12 0.31 9.99
CA ILE A 157 5.88 1.50 10.41
C ILE A 157 6.61 1.24 11.74
N MET A 158 6.05 0.39 12.59
CA MET A 158 6.54 0.10 13.94
C MET A 158 7.37 -1.17 14.05
N GLU A 159 7.15 -2.14 13.16
CA GLU A 159 7.71 -3.49 13.30
C GLU A 159 9.24 -3.47 13.35
N ASN A 160 9.79 -4.31 14.21
CA ASN A 160 11.23 -4.50 14.31
C ASN A 160 11.71 -5.61 13.35
N SER A 161 12.99 -5.99 13.44
CA SER A 161 13.58 -7.05 12.61
C SER A 161 12.96 -8.43 12.82
N ARG A 162 12.26 -8.67 13.94
CA ARG A 162 11.53 -9.89 14.27
C ARG A 162 10.06 -9.88 13.84
N GLU A 163 9.62 -8.84 13.12
CA GLU A 163 8.23 -8.72 12.64
C GLU A 163 7.23 -8.66 13.81
N THR A 164 7.66 -8.00 14.88
CA THR A 164 6.87 -7.75 16.08
C THR A 164 6.93 -6.28 16.47
N VAL A 165 5.99 -5.85 17.31
CA VAL A 165 5.96 -4.52 17.93
C VAL A 165 6.04 -4.64 19.44
N THR A 166 6.76 -3.73 20.09
CA THR A 166 6.92 -3.72 21.55
C THR A 166 5.86 -2.81 22.20
N LEU A 167 5.71 -2.92 23.52
CA LEU A 167 4.86 -2.00 24.29
C LEU A 167 5.27 -0.53 24.11
N LYS A 168 6.56 -0.24 23.89
CA LYS A 168 7.06 1.11 23.64
C LYS A 168 6.53 1.67 22.32
N ASP A 169 6.52 0.85 21.28
CA ASP A 169 6.06 1.23 19.95
C ASP A 169 4.55 1.51 19.98
N VAL A 170 3.79 0.59 20.59
CA VAL A 170 2.34 0.73 20.79
C VAL A 170 1.98 1.96 21.64
N LYS A 171 2.75 2.25 22.70
CA LYS A 171 2.55 3.47 23.52
C LYS A 171 2.73 4.74 22.71
N SER A 172 3.59 4.71 21.69
CA SER A 172 3.83 5.84 20.78
C SER A 172 2.79 5.91 19.64
N PHE A 173 2.18 4.79 19.30
CA PHE A 173 1.14 4.67 18.27
C PHE A 173 -0.18 5.33 18.64
N PHE A 174 -0.77 4.99 19.78
CA PHE A 174 -2.10 5.47 20.15
C PHE A 174 -2.24 7.00 20.10
N PRO A 175 -1.29 7.80 20.63
CA PRO A 175 -1.34 9.26 20.50
C PRO A 175 -1.25 9.77 19.06
N ARG A 176 -0.45 9.14 18.18
CA ARG A 176 -0.36 9.51 16.74
C ARG A 176 -1.70 9.34 16.03
N VAL A 177 -2.45 8.31 16.43
CA VAL A 177 -3.80 8.04 15.89
C VAL A 177 -4.89 8.66 16.78
N HIS A 178 -4.56 9.70 17.55
CA HIS A 178 -5.50 10.47 18.36
C HIS A 178 -6.34 9.64 19.34
N CYS A 179 -5.84 8.47 19.75
CA CYS A 179 -6.44 7.62 20.76
C CYS A 179 -5.76 7.86 22.10
N LYS A 180 -6.54 8.22 23.12
CA LYS A 180 -6.03 8.43 24.49
C LYS A 180 -6.24 7.16 25.32
N ILE A 181 -5.16 6.67 25.93
CA ILE A 181 -5.19 5.55 26.87
C ILE A 181 -4.19 5.79 28.00
N SER A 182 -4.55 5.47 29.24
CA SER A 182 -3.61 5.54 30.35
C SER A 182 -2.51 4.48 30.19
N THR A 183 -1.30 4.76 30.67
CA THR A 183 -0.19 3.81 30.56
C THR A 183 -0.47 2.50 31.31
N SER A 184 -1.18 2.56 32.45
CA SER A 184 -1.58 1.38 33.22
C SER A 184 -2.55 0.49 32.42
N LYS A 185 -3.59 1.08 31.84
CA LYS A 185 -4.58 0.32 31.06
C LYS A 185 -3.98 -0.25 29.79
N LEU A 186 -3.11 0.49 29.11
CA LEU A 186 -2.41 -0.02 27.93
C LEU A 186 -1.58 -1.26 28.26
N ARG A 187 -0.88 -1.25 29.41
CA ARG A 187 -0.08 -2.40 29.85
C ARG A 187 -0.95 -3.62 30.13
N GLU A 188 -2.10 -3.45 30.76
CA GLU A 188 -3.07 -4.52 31.03
C GLU A 188 -3.55 -5.15 29.72
N LEU A 189 -4.06 -4.33 28.78
CA LEU A 189 -4.55 -4.83 27.48
C LEU A 189 -3.44 -5.51 26.68
N PHE A 190 -2.21 -4.99 26.74
CA PHE A 190 -1.05 -5.58 26.08
C PHE A 190 -0.74 -6.98 26.64
N GLN A 191 -0.78 -7.14 27.96
CA GLN A 191 -0.51 -8.42 28.62
C GLN A 191 -1.60 -9.46 28.35
N GLU A 192 -2.85 -9.04 28.15
CA GLU A 192 -3.95 -9.94 27.75
C GLU A 192 -3.71 -10.59 26.38
N VAL A 193 -3.12 -9.85 25.43
CA VAL A 193 -2.91 -10.33 24.06
C VAL A 193 -1.51 -10.87 23.80
N ASP A 194 -0.51 -10.56 24.64
CA ASP A 194 0.83 -11.16 24.61
C ASP A 194 0.80 -12.58 25.16
N THR A 195 0.18 -13.48 24.40
CA THR A 195 -0.06 -14.88 24.79
C THR A 195 1.24 -15.63 25.07
N ARG A 196 2.34 -15.22 24.43
CA ARG A 196 3.66 -15.85 24.54
C ARG A 196 4.54 -15.21 25.62
N LYS A 197 4.06 -14.15 26.28
CA LYS A 197 4.77 -13.38 27.31
C LYS A 197 6.17 -12.93 26.87
N ARG A 198 6.29 -12.53 25.61
CA ARG A 198 7.57 -12.10 25.01
C ARG A 198 7.81 -10.60 25.14
N ASN A 199 6.84 -9.86 25.68
CA ASN A 199 6.77 -8.40 25.67
C ASN A 199 6.76 -7.80 24.26
N GLU A 200 6.32 -8.59 23.28
CA GLU A 200 6.25 -8.24 21.87
C GLU A 200 5.02 -8.88 21.23
N LEU A 201 4.35 -8.15 20.34
CA LEU A 201 3.17 -8.62 19.64
C LEU A 201 3.47 -8.84 18.16
N ASN A 202 3.04 -9.97 17.63
CA ASN A 202 2.92 -10.14 16.18
C ASN A 202 1.71 -9.35 15.64
N PHE A 203 1.48 -9.39 14.32
CA PHE A 203 0.39 -8.65 13.70
C PHE A 203 -1.01 -9.02 14.26
N ASP A 204 -1.30 -10.30 14.43
CA ASP A 204 -2.62 -10.76 14.90
C ASP A 204 -2.87 -10.35 16.36
N GLU A 205 -1.83 -10.42 17.20
CA GLU A 205 -1.88 -9.95 18.59
C GLU A 205 -2.04 -8.42 18.65
N PHE A 206 -1.37 -7.67 17.77
CA PHE A 206 -1.55 -6.21 17.65
C PHE A 206 -2.97 -5.82 17.21
N VAL A 207 -3.54 -6.55 16.24
CA VAL A 207 -4.94 -6.34 15.82
C VAL A 207 -5.90 -6.64 16.97
N SER A 208 -5.66 -7.73 17.70
CA SER A 208 -6.45 -8.10 18.89
C SER A 208 -6.38 -7.01 19.97
N LEU A 209 -5.20 -6.42 20.19
CA LEU A 209 -5.05 -5.28 21.10
C LEU A 209 -5.92 -4.09 20.68
N CYS A 210 -5.92 -3.76 19.39
CA CYS A 210 -6.73 -2.67 18.86
C CYS A 210 -8.22 -2.95 19.08
N TRP A 211 -8.67 -4.19 18.83
CA TRP A 211 -10.06 -4.60 19.10
C TRP A 211 -10.42 -4.55 20.59
N HIS A 212 -9.54 -5.01 21.49
CA HIS A 212 -9.75 -4.92 22.93
C HIS A 212 -9.85 -3.46 23.38
N PHE A 213 -8.98 -2.59 22.86
CA PHE A 213 -9.05 -1.16 23.13
C PHE A 213 -10.39 -0.55 22.71
N ILE A 214 -10.88 -0.86 21.50
CA ILE A 214 -12.16 -0.34 21.00
C ILE A 214 -13.33 -0.82 21.87
N ARG A 215 -13.34 -2.11 22.24
CA ARG A 215 -14.37 -2.69 23.11
C ARG A 215 -14.35 -2.10 24.52
N PHE A 216 -13.17 -1.85 25.07
CA PHE A 216 -13.03 -1.18 26.36
C PHE A 216 -13.52 0.28 26.28
N SER A 217 -13.18 0.96 25.19
CA SER A 217 -13.43 2.38 24.99
C SER A 217 -14.86 2.67 24.48
N MET A 218 -15.89 1.98 24.96
CA MET A 218 -17.30 2.09 24.46
C MET A 218 -17.93 3.50 24.53
N ASN A 219 -17.21 4.52 25.01
CA ASN A 219 -17.53 5.96 24.84
C ASN A 219 -16.83 6.63 23.63
N VAL A 220 -16.19 5.85 22.76
CA VAL A 220 -15.31 6.33 21.70
C VAL A 220 -15.66 5.68 20.36
N PHE A 221 -16.97 5.58 20.10
CA PHE A 221 -17.50 5.44 18.73
C PHE A 221 -16.93 6.52 17.78
N GLN A 222 -16.36 7.60 18.34
CA GLN A 222 -15.62 8.60 17.60
C GLN A 222 -14.21 8.17 17.15
N CYS A 223 -13.38 7.37 17.84
CA CYS A 223 -11.96 7.30 17.44
C CYS A 223 -11.72 6.54 16.14
N ILE A 224 -12.33 5.38 15.87
CA ILE A 224 -12.00 4.65 14.63
C ILE A 224 -12.86 5.08 13.46
N VAL A 225 -14.11 5.37 13.75
CA VAL A 225 -15.00 5.98 12.77
C VAL A 225 -14.48 7.38 12.41
N LEU A 226 -14.00 8.24 13.32
CA LEU A 226 -13.25 9.46 12.92
C LEU A 226 -11.83 9.20 12.41
N LEU A 227 -11.12 8.14 12.76
CA LEU A 227 -9.77 7.94 12.20
C LEU A 227 -9.80 7.74 10.68
N MET A 228 -10.86 7.10 10.17
CA MET A 228 -11.10 7.05 8.72
C MET A 228 -12.07 8.12 8.23
N ILE A 229 -13.10 8.53 8.98
CA ILE A 229 -13.98 9.64 8.57
C ILE A 229 -13.22 10.96 8.53
N HIS A 230 -12.24 11.24 9.39
CA HIS A 230 -11.43 12.46 9.30
C HIS A 230 -10.40 12.34 8.16
N SER A 231 -9.89 11.14 7.88
CA SER A 231 -9.07 10.89 6.70
C SER A 231 -9.89 10.90 5.39
N MET A 232 -11.20 10.63 5.43
CA MET A 232 -12.17 10.75 4.33
C MET A 232 -12.83 12.14 4.24
N PHE A 233 -13.00 12.86 5.34
CA PHE A 233 -13.59 14.22 5.37
C PHE A 233 -12.58 15.25 4.92
N LYS A 234 -11.28 15.06 5.16
CA LYS A 234 -10.24 15.83 4.45
C LYS A 234 -10.29 15.62 2.94
N ILE A 235 -10.72 14.44 2.49
CA ILE A 235 -10.87 14.10 1.06
C ILE A 235 -12.18 14.66 0.47
N LEU A 236 -13.26 14.78 1.26
CA LEU A 236 -14.55 15.35 0.80
C LEU A 236 -14.67 16.87 0.95
N LEU A 237 -13.94 17.51 1.88
CA LEU A 237 -14.07 18.94 2.17
C LEU A 237 -12.84 19.80 1.80
N GLY A 238 -11.78 19.22 1.24
CA GLY A 238 -10.67 20.01 0.69
C GLY A 238 -9.92 20.88 1.72
N PHE A 239 -9.68 20.35 2.92
CA PHE A 239 -8.80 20.95 3.94
C PHE A 239 -7.67 19.99 4.34
#